data_AF-A0A2N5GU09-F1
#
_entry.id   AF-A0A2N5GU09-F1
#
_cell.length_a   1.000
_cell.length_b   1.000
_cell.length_c   1.000
_cell.angle_alpha   90.00
_cell.angle_beta   90.00
_cell.angle_gamma   90.00
#
_symmetry.space_group_name_H-M   'P 1'
#
loop_
_entity.id
_entity.type
_entity.pdbx_description
1 polymer ?
#
loop_
_entity_poly.entity_id
_entity_poly.type
_entity_poly.pdbx_seq_one_letter_code
_entity_poly.pdbx_strand_id
1 'polypeptide(L)'
;MAKYLEMEKEIQELKKQLNESKLIIDSMSVPIIPSIIPETVLIPIVGKLLPGRFEKIISQIANLINFETVNTVIIDFSGIGENESIEMDVFGESIIKLNNTLNLFGIDVLYTGFTPAVSQKIISSEMQSVKTLKTFLTFKTALKHVMKHKGIKLINED
;
A
#
# COMPACT_ATOMS: atom_id res chain seq x y z
N MET A 1 39.91 27.91 -10.95
CA MET A 1 39.11 27.51 -12.12
C MET A 1 38.93 25.99 -12.22
N ALA A 2 40.00 25.19 -12.32
CA ALA A 2 39.91 23.73 -12.49
C ALA A 2 39.14 23.00 -11.37
N LYS A 3 39.45 23.29 -10.11
CA LYS A 3 38.73 22.74 -8.93
C LYS A 3 37.23 23.07 -8.91
N TYR A 4 36.84 24.22 -9.44
CA TYR A 4 35.43 24.63 -9.53
C TYR A 4 34.70 23.82 -10.61
N LEU A 5 35.35 23.62 -11.76
CA LEU A 5 34.83 22.79 -12.85
C LEU A 5 34.68 21.31 -12.46
N GLU A 6 35.61 20.81 -11.65
CA GLU A 6 35.58 19.44 -11.11
C GLU A 6 34.43 19.25 -10.12
N MET A 7 34.23 20.22 -9.22
CA MET A 7 33.11 20.23 -8.28
C MET A 7 31.75 20.32 -8.99
N GLU A 8 31.64 21.11 -10.06
CA GLU A 8 30.41 21.16 -10.87
C GLU A 8 30.10 19.82 -11.55
N LYS A 9 31.13 19.14 -12.08
CA LYS A 9 30.95 17.78 -12.64
C LYS A 9 30.50 16.78 -11.58
N GLU A 10 31.11 16.82 -10.40
CA GLU A 10 30.74 15.94 -9.29
C GLU A 10 29.29 16.17 -8.84
N ILE A 11 28.85 17.43 -8.73
CA ILE A 11 27.45 17.77 -8.39
C ILE A 11 26.48 17.24 -9.45
N GLN A 12 26.82 17.33 -10.74
CA GLN A 12 25.97 16.81 -11.81
C GLN A 12 25.85 15.29 -11.77
N GLU A 13 26.96 14.60 -11.53
CA GLU A 13 26.97 13.13 -11.40
C GLU A 13 26.16 12.67 -10.19
N LEU A 14 26.33 13.33 -9.04
CA LEU A 14 25.53 13.06 -7.83
C LEU A 14 24.03 13.31 -8.06
N LYS A 15 23.67 14.39 -8.76
CA LYS A 15 22.26 14.67 -9.12
C LYS A 15 21.69 13.58 -10.02
N LYS A 16 22.46 13.08 -10.98
CA LYS A 16 22.07 12.00 -11.88
C LYS A 16 21.83 10.71 -11.10
N GLN A 17 22.79 10.29 -10.26
CA GLN A 17 22.67 9.10 -9.41
C GLN A 17 21.48 9.20 -8.45
N LEU A 18 21.25 10.38 -7.86
CA LEU A 18 20.10 10.62 -6.99
C LEU A 18 18.78 10.47 -7.75
N ASN A 19 18.71 10.96 -8.99
CA ASN A 19 17.53 10.83 -9.82
C ASN A 19 17.27 9.38 -10.25
N GLU A 20 18.32 8.66 -10.67
CA GLU A 20 18.23 7.22 -10.99
C GLU A 20 17.77 6.41 -9.77
N SER A 21 18.34 6.68 -8.60
CA SER A 21 17.93 6.03 -7.34
C SER A 21 16.46 6.32 -7.01
N LYS A 22 16.01 7.57 -7.18
CA LYS A 22 14.60 7.94 -6.99
C LYS A 22 13.67 7.18 -7.94
N LEU A 23 14.04 7.06 -9.22
CA LEU A 23 13.22 6.34 -10.20
C LEU A 23 13.10 4.85 -9.86
N ILE A 24 14.20 4.23 -9.41
CA ILE A 24 14.20 2.82 -8.97
C ILE A 24 13.27 2.67 -7.75
N ILE A 25 13.43 3.52 -6.74
CA ILE A 25 12.58 3.51 -5.53
C ILE A 25 11.09 3.72 -5.90
N ASP A 26 10.79 4.67 -6.77
CA ASP A 26 9.42 4.94 -7.24
C ASP A 26 8.85 3.76 -8.06
N SER A 27 9.68 3.02 -8.80
CA SER A 27 9.22 1.83 -9.53
C SER A 27 8.90 0.64 -8.62
N MET A 28 9.49 0.61 -7.42
CA MET A 28 9.25 -0.41 -6.39
C MET A 28 8.17 0.01 -5.38
N SER A 29 7.50 1.14 -5.59
CA SER A 29 6.70 1.81 -4.56
C SER A 29 5.53 1.00 -4.02
N VAL A 30 5.06 -0.02 -4.76
CA VAL A 30 3.97 -0.92 -4.36
C VAL A 30 4.27 -2.35 -4.85
N PRO A 31 4.93 -3.19 -4.02
CA PRO A 31 5.10 -4.59 -4.36
C PRO A 31 3.75 -5.31 -4.29
N ILE A 32 3.44 -6.15 -5.28
CA ILE A 32 2.27 -7.04 -5.27
C ILE A 32 2.79 -8.45 -5.03
N ILE A 33 2.40 -9.04 -3.90
CA ILE A 33 2.86 -10.35 -3.45
C ILE A 33 1.70 -11.34 -3.61
N PRO A 34 1.77 -12.30 -4.53
CA PRO A 34 0.76 -13.35 -4.64
C PRO A 34 0.66 -14.17 -3.35
N SER A 35 -0.55 -14.46 -2.91
CA SER A 35 -0.80 -15.34 -1.77
C SER A 35 -0.80 -16.80 -2.19
N ILE A 36 -0.55 -17.70 -1.23
CA ILE A 36 -0.81 -19.13 -1.39
C ILE A 36 -2.31 -19.43 -1.51
N ILE A 37 -3.17 -18.48 -1.13
CA ILE A 37 -4.61 -18.57 -1.34
C ILE A 37 -4.93 -18.12 -2.78
N PRO A 38 -5.70 -18.90 -3.55
CA PRO A 38 -6.10 -18.53 -4.90
C PRO A 38 -6.70 -17.12 -4.99
N GLU A 39 -6.38 -16.42 -6.07
CA GLU A 39 -6.94 -15.11 -6.45
C GLU A 39 -6.78 -14.02 -5.37
N THR A 40 -5.80 -14.20 -4.49
CA THR A 40 -5.54 -13.31 -3.36
C THR A 40 -4.14 -12.73 -3.46
N VAL A 41 -4.00 -11.42 -3.28
CA VAL A 41 -2.70 -10.74 -3.26
C VAL A 41 -2.52 -9.91 -1.99
N LEU A 42 -1.28 -9.77 -1.55
CA LEU A 42 -0.86 -8.87 -0.48
C LEU A 42 -0.13 -7.66 -1.09
N ILE A 43 -0.46 -6.49 -0.61
CA ILE A 43 0.14 -5.21 -1.01
C ILE A 43 0.62 -4.50 0.26
N PRO A 44 1.91 -4.61 0.63
CA PRO A 44 2.44 -3.90 1.78
C PRO A 44 2.73 -2.44 1.38
N ILE A 45 2.25 -1.53 2.22
CA ILE A 45 2.49 -0.10 2.12
C ILE A 45 3.54 0.25 3.16
N VAL A 46 4.72 0.64 2.69
CA VAL A 46 5.90 0.88 3.53
C VAL A 46 6.42 2.30 3.33
N GLY A 47 6.77 2.94 4.44
CA GLY A 47 7.37 4.27 4.44
C GLY A 47 6.35 5.40 4.37
N LYS A 48 6.86 6.63 4.26
CA LYS A 48 6.06 7.87 4.30
C LYS A 48 4.96 7.94 3.23
N LEU A 49 3.79 8.40 3.67
CA LEU A 49 2.60 8.62 2.84
C LEU A 49 2.36 10.11 2.60
N LEU A 50 3.00 10.64 1.56
CA LEU A 50 2.74 11.99 1.06
C LEU A 50 1.57 11.95 0.05
N PRO A 51 0.82 13.06 -0.16
CA PRO A 51 -0.41 13.06 -0.97
C PRO A 51 -0.21 12.47 -2.38
N GLY A 52 0.83 12.90 -3.10
CA GLY A 52 1.13 12.40 -4.44
C GLY A 52 1.59 10.93 -4.47
N ARG A 53 2.03 10.37 -3.34
CA ARG A 53 2.37 8.94 -3.26
C ARG A 53 1.12 8.08 -3.21
N PHE A 54 0.11 8.49 -2.45
CA PHE A 54 -1.09 7.68 -2.29
C PHE A 54 -1.88 7.56 -3.61
N GLU A 55 -1.98 8.63 -4.40
CA GLU A 55 -2.59 8.57 -5.73
C GLU A 55 -1.84 7.64 -6.69
N LYS A 56 -0.50 7.68 -6.66
CA LYS A 56 0.35 6.73 -7.40
C LYS A 56 0.07 5.30 -6.97
N ILE A 57 -0.05 5.05 -5.66
CA ILE A 57 -0.37 3.72 -5.12
C ILE A 57 -1.73 3.24 -5.67
N ILE A 58 -2.79 4.06 -5.57
CA ILE A 58 -4.11 3.71 -6.11
C ILE A 58 -4.01 3.37 -7.60
N SER A 59 -3.34 4.21 -8.38
CA SER A 59 -3.19 4.03 -9.82
C SER A 59 -2.40 2.76 -10.16
N GLN A 60 -1.32 2.48 -9.42
CA GLN A 60 -0.52 1.27 -9.60
C GLN A 60 -1.32 0.02 -9.25
N ILE A 61 -2.01 0.01 -8.11
CA ILE A 61 -2.89 -1.09 -7.69
C ILE A 61 -3.95 -1.34 -8.77
N ALA A 62 -4.59 -0.27 -9.26
CA ALA A 62 -5.60 -0.39 -10.30
C ALA A 62 -5.03 -0.85 -11.66
N ASN A 63 -3.77 -0.56 -11.98
CA ASN A 63 -3.18 -0.98 -13.26
C ASN A 63 -2.53 -2.37 -13.22
N LEU A 64 -2.01 -2.76 -12.06
CA LEU A 64 -1.21 -3.98 -11.90
C LEU A 64 -2.04 -5.19 -11.46
N ILE A 65 -3.19 -4.95 -10.83
CA ILE A 65 -4.09 -6.05 -10.51
C ILE A 65 -4.68 -6.58 -11.81
N ASN A 66 -4.40 -7.84 -12.12
CA ASN A 66 -5.13 -8.56 -13.14
C ASN A 66 -6.53 -8.91 -12.60
N PHE A 67 -7.49 -8.04 -12.87
CA PHE A 67 -8.88 -8.17 -12.42
C PHE A 67 -9.58 -9.44 -12.92
N GLU A 68 -9.05 -10.14 -13.92
CA GLU A 68 -9.58 -11.44 -14.36
C GLU A 68 -9.23 -12.58 -13.40
N THR A 69 -8.22 -12.40 -12.54
CA THR A 69 -7.64 -13.49 -11.71
C THR A 69 -7.52 -13.13 -10.23
N VAL A 70 -7.81 -11.89 -9.84
CA VAL A 70 -7.72 -11.42 -8.46
C VAL A 70 -9.08 -10.91 -8.03
N ASN A 71 -9.62 -11.52 -6.96
CA ASN A 71 -10.87 -11.07 -6.34
C ASN A 71 -10.69 -10.72 -4.85
N THR A 72 -9.49 -10.87 -4.29
CA THR A 72 -9.19 -10.48 -2.90
C THR A 72 -7.85 -9.75 -2.83
N VAL A 73 -7.85 -8.58 -2.20
CA VAL A 73 -6.64 -7.79 -1.97
C VAL A 73 -6.50 -7.51 -0.49
N ILE A 74 -5.33 -7.83 0.07
CA ILE A 74 -4.96 -7.48 1.44
C ILE A 74 -3.95 -6.34 1.37
N ILE A 75 -4.26 -5.19 1.94
CA ILE A 75 -3.37 -4.02 1.99
C ILE A 75 -2.81 -3.88 3.41
N ASP A 76 -1.49 -3.99 3.55
CA ASP A 76 -0.84 -3.99 4.86
C ASP A 76 -0.13 -2.66 5.16
N PHE A 77 -0.50 -2.02 6.24
CA PHE A 77 0.02 -0.74 6.71
C PHE A 77 1.02 -0.91 7.87
N SER A 78 1.40 -2.14 8.20
CA SER A 78 2.34 -2.45 9.28
C SER A 78 3.71 -1.77 9.11
N GLY A 79 4.08 -1.42 7.87
CA GLY A 79 5.33 -0.74 7.53
C GLY A 79 5.28 0.79 7.59
N ILE A 80 4.20 1.38 8.11
CA ILE A 80 4.04 2.84 8.24
C ILE A 80 4.29 3.25 9.68
N GLY A 81 5.39 3.96 9.89
CA GLY A 81 5.83 4.37 11.23
C GLY A 81 4.97 5.50 11.81
N GLU A 82 4.87 5.57 13.14
CA GLU A 82 4.14 6.64 13.85
C GLU A 82 4.69 8.05 13.59
N ASN A 83 5.98 8.14 13.27
CA ASN A 83 6.70 9.39 13.00
C ASN A 83 6.78 9.73 11.50
N GLU A 84 6.15 8.91 10.66
CA GLU A 84 6.13 9.16 9.23
C GLU A 84 5.08 10.22 8.92
N SER A 85 5.49 11.26 8.19
CA SER A 85 4.62 12.35 7.76
C SER A 85 3.49 11.77 6.90
N ILE A 86 2.34 11.54 7.51
CA ILE A 86 1.07 11.30 6.84
C ILE A 86 0.43 12.67 6.75
N GLU A 87 0.29 13.23 5.55
CA GLU A 87 -0.52 14.45 5.39
C GLU A 87 -1.99 14.06 5.60
N MET A 88 -2.49 14.53 6.74
CA MET A 88 -3.59 13.90 7.49
C MET A 88 -4.96 14.05 6.82
N ASP A 89 -5.14 15.13 6.06
CA ASP A 89 -6.47 15.53 5.59
C ASP A 89 -6.90 14.70 4.37
N VAL A 90 -5.94 14.20 3.57
CA VAL A 90 -6.22 13.51 2.29
C VAL A 90 -6.22 11.99 2.44
N PHE A 91 -5.61 11.46 3.49
CA PHE A 91 -5.37 10.02 3.64
C PHE A 91 -6.67 9.21 3.85
N GLY A 92 -7.57 9.69 4.71
CA GLY A 92 -8.86 9.04 4.95
C GLY A 92 -9.72 8.95 3.69
N GLU A 93 -9.90 10.07 2.99
CA GLU A 93 -10.61 10.14 1.71
C GLU A 93 -10.02 9.19 0.67
N SER A 94 -8.69 9.16 0.57
CA SER A 94 -8.02 8.35 -0.43
C SER A 94 -8.16 6.85 -0.16
N ILE A 95 -8.13 6.42 1.11
CA ILE A 95 -8.44 5.03 1.48
C ILE A 95 -9.86 4.65 1.07
N ILE A 96 -10.85 5.50 1.36
CA ILE A 96 -12.24 5.25 0.99
C ILE A 96 -12.39 5.17 -0.53
N LYS A 97 -11.76 6.09 -1.27
CA LYS A 97 -11.74 6.09 -2.73
C LYS A 97 -11.14 4.80 -3.29
N LEU A 98 -10.02 4.34 -2.74
CA LEU A 98 -9.39 3.08 -3.12
C LEU A 98 -10.32 1.89 -2.86
N ASN A 99 -10.87 1.81 -1.64
CA ASN A 99 -11.79 0.75 -1.23
C ASN A 99 -12.98 0.66 -2.19
N ASN A 100 -13.64 1.79 -2.46
CA ASN A 100 -14.79 1.85 -3.35
C ASN A 100 -14.41 1.49 -4.79
N THR A 101 -13.26 1.97 -5.27
CA THR A 101 -12.77 1.66 -6.63
C THR A 101 -12.58 0.16 -6.82
N LEU A 102 -11.90 -0.51 -5.89
CA LEU A 102 -11.66 -1.94 -5.97
C LEU A 102 -12.94 -2.76 -5.77
N ASN A 103 -13.83 -2.35 -4.86
CA ASN A 103 -15.12 -3.00 -4.68
C ASN A 103 -16.00 -2.90 -5.93
N LEU A 104 -15.92 -1.82 -6.72
CA LEU A 104 -16.62 -1.69 -8.00
C LEU A 104 -16.14 -2.72 -9.03
N PHE A 105 -14.88 -3.16 -8.94
CA PHE A 105 -14.34 -4.27 -9.74
C PHE A 105 -14.65 -5.65 -9.14
N GLY A 106 -15.46 -5.74 -8.08
CA GLY A 106 -15.79 -7.00 -7.41
C GLY A 106 -14.65 -7.58 -6.57
N ILE A 107 -13.64 -6.77 -6.23
CA ILE A 107 -12.53 -7.18 -5.38
C ILE A 107 -12.87 -6.94 -3.91
N ASP A 108 -12.77 -7.99 -3.10
CA ASP A 108 -12.82 -7.89 -1.65
C ASP A 108 -11.52 -7.28 -1.10
N VAL A 109 -11.62 -6.07 -0.56
CA VAL A 109 -10.46 -5.36 0.04
C VAL A 109 -10.43 -5.58 1.56
N LEU A 110 -9.28 -6.03 2.06
CA LEU A 110 -8.99 -6.20 3.48
C LEU A 110 -7.79 -5.32 3.85
N TYR A 111 -7.86 -4.67 5.01
CA TYR A 111 -6.80 -3.80 5.52
C TYR A 111 -6.17 -4.41 6.76
N THR A 112 -4.83 -4.34 6.86
CA THR A 112 -4.10 -4.80 8.05
C THR A 112 -3.08 -3.79 8.54
N GLY A 113 -2.62 -3.96 9.79
CA GLY A 113 -1.47 -3.22 10.29
C GLY A 113 -1.69 -1.73 10.53
N PHE A 114 -2.95 -1.27 10.61
CA PHE A 114 -3.22 0.11 11.04
C PHE A 114 -2.69 0.34 12.46
N THR A 115 -1.72 1.24 12.58
CA THR A 115 -1.23 1.73 13.87
C THR A 115 -2.28 2.65 14.52
N PRO A 116 -2.18 2.95 15.84
CA PRO A 116 -3.06 3.91 16.48
C PRO A 116 -3.05 5.28 15.78
N ALA A 117 -1.88 5.74 15.35
CA ALA A 117 -1.72 6.99 14.60
C ALA A 117 -2.52 6.98 13.29
N VAL A 118 -2.34 5.94 12.47
CA VAL A 118 -3.07 5.76 11.19
C VAL A 118 -4.57 5.66 11.44
N SER A 119 -4.98 4.89 12.45
CA SER A 119 -6.39 4.69 12.82
C SER A 119 -7.08 6.01 13.21
N GLN A 120 -6.42 6.82 14.03
CA GLN A 120 -6.95 8.14 14.42
C GLN A 120 -7.15 9.04 13.20
N LYS A 121 -6.26 9.01 12.21
CA LYS A 121 -6.40 9.83 10.99
C LYS A 121 -7.58 9.41 10.12
N ILE A 122 -7.78 8.11 9.97
CA ILE A 122 -8.93 7.59 9.23
C ILE A 122 -10.23 8.05 9.89
N ILE A 123 -10.32 7.98 11.22
CA ILE A 123 -11.51 8.37 11.99
C ILE A 123 -11.73 9.89 11.97
N SER A 124 -10.67 10.70 12.06
CA SER A 124 -10.79 12.17 12.13
C SER A 124 -11.25 12.82 10.83
N SER A 125 -11.23 12.10 9.71
CA SER A 125 -11.68 12.61 8.40
C SER A 125 -13.22 12.78 8.26
N GLU A 126 -13.98 12.69 9.35
CA GLU A 126 -15.47 12.77 9.39
C GLU A 126 -16.22 11.81 8.44
N MET A 127 -15.55 10.76 7.95
CA MET A 127 -16.12 9.81 7.01
C MET A 127 -17.09 8.85 7.73
N GLN A 128 -18.40 8.99 7.49
CA GLN A 128 -19.41 7.99 7.86
C GLN A 128 -19.08 6.57 7.28
N SER A 129 -18.20 6.51 6.28
CA SER A 129 -17.80 5.33 5.52
C SER A 129 -16.70 4.47 6.17
N VAL A 130 -16.06 4.86 7.29
CA VAL A 130 -15.01 4.01 7.91
C VAL A 130 -15.57 2.63 8.32
N LYS A 131 -16.87 2.54 8.63
CA LYS A 131 -17.55 1.28 8.96
C LYS A 131 -17.56 0.25 7.81
N THR A 132 -17.29 0.65 6.57
CA THR A 132 -17.27 -0.26 5.43
C THR A 132 -15.91 -0.92 5.21
N LEU A 133 -14.86 -0.46 5.90
CA LEU A 133 -13.52 -1.03 5.80
C LEU A 133 -13.43 -2.34 6.58
N LYS A 134 -13.14 -3.45 5.90
CA LYS A 134 -12.82 -4.73 6.55
C LYS A 134 -11.37 -4.68 7.06
N THR A 135 -11.20 -4.46 8.36
CA THR A 135 -9.88 -4.33 9.00
C THR A 135 -9.53 -5.54 9.86
N PHE A 136 -8.23 -5.87 9.92
CA PHE A 136 -7.68 -6.91 10.78
C PHE A 136 -6.38 -6.44 11.41
N LEU A 137 -6.06 -6.94 12.60
CA LEU A 137 -4.82 -6.54 13.29
C LEU A 137 -3.57 -6.95 12.51
N THR A 138 -3.56 -8.15 11.93
CA THR A 138 -2.39 -8.73 11.24
C THR A 138 -2.76 -9.35 9.91
N PHE A 139 -1.79 -9.47 9.02
CA PHE A 139 -1.91 -10.26 7.79
C PHE A 139 -2.39 -11.68 8.07
N LYS A 140 -1.85 -12.34 9.10
CA LYS A 140 -2.27 -13.69 9.52
C LYS A 140 -3.76 -13.79 9.84
N THR A 141 -4.33 -12.79 10.53
CA THR A 141 -5.77 -12.78 10.86
C THR A 141 -6.64 -12.51 9.63
N ALA A 142 -6.20 -11.62 8.72
CA ALA A 142 -6.89 -11.40 7.45
C ALA A 142 -6.87 -12.67 6.59
N LEU A 143 -5.71 -13.33 6.48
CA LEU A 143 -5.56 -14.54 5.70
C LEU A 143 -6.47 -15.66 6.20
N LYS A 144 -6.56 -15.86 7.53
CA LYS A 144 -7.52 -16.81 8.13
C LYS A 144 -8.97 -16.50 7.79
N HIS A 145 -9.34 -15.21 7.71
CA HIS A 145 -10.67 -14.80 7.30
C HIS A 145 -10.94 -15.17 5.84
N VAL A 146 -10.01 -14.86 4.94
CA VAL A 146 -10.10 -15.23 3.52
C VAL A 146 -10.21 -16.74 3.34
N MET A 147 -9.38 -17.52 4.05
CA MET A 147 -9.44 -18.98 4.02
C MET A 147 -10.83 -19.50 4.41
N LYS A 148 -11.39 -18.99 5.50
CA LYS A 148 -12.73 -19.40 5.97
C LYS A 148 -13.80 -19.09 4.92
N HIS A 149 -13.74 -17.91 4.30
CA HIS A 149 -14.69 -17.49 3.28
C HIS A 149 -14.58 -18.31 1.99
N LYS A 150 -13.36 -18.69 1.60
CA LYS A 150 -13.09 -19.53 0.43
C LYS A 150 -13.16 -21.04 0.71
N GLY A 151 -13.51 -21.46 1.93
CA GLY A 151 -13.60 -22.88 2.30
C GLY A 151 -12.25 -23.62 2.37
N ILE A 152 -11.14 -22.90 2.50
CA ILE A 152 -9.77 -23.44 2.52
C ILE A 152 -9.35 -23.71 3.97
N LYS A 153 -8.63 -24.82 4.19
CA LYS A 153 -8.03 -25.16 5.47
C LYS A 153 -6.56 -25.49 5.26
N LEU A 154 -5.71 -25.05 6.19
CA LEU A 154 -4.33 -25.50 6.26
C LEU A 154 -4.34 -26.92 6.85
N ILE A 155 -3.68 -27.83 6.16
CA ILE A 155 -3.35 -29.16 6.65
C ILE A 155 -1.86 -29.20 6.96
N ASN A 156 -1.47 -29.86 8.04
CA ASN A 156 -0.06 -30.20 8.23
C ASN A 156 0.22 -31.41 7.34
N GLU A 157 1.31 -31.37 6.59
CA GLU A 157 1.88 -32.59 6.02
C GLU A 157 2.69 -33.25 7.15
N ASP A 158 2.36 -34.52 7.44
CA ASP A 158 3.08 -35.36 8.41
C ASP A 158 4.50 -35.68 7.94
#